data_AF-A0A961PX24-F1
#
_entry.id   AF-A0A961PX24-F1
#
_cell.length_a   1.000
_cell.length_b   1.000
_cell.length_c   1.000
_cell.angle_alpha   90.00
_cell.angle_beta   90.00
_cell.angle_gamma   90.00
#
_symmetry.space_group_name_H-M   'P 1'
#
loop_
_entity.id
_entity.type
_entity.pdbx_description
1 polymer ?
#
loop_
_entity_poly.entity_id
_entity_poly.type
_entity_poly.pdbx_seq_one_letter_code
_entity_poly.pdbx_strand_id
1 'polypeptide(L)'
;MAYTSLLVRAAVALCLAAATPGAEAQTRNACAERTQVVERLAEKYGETLQSMGLHQSNAVMEIYASEATGTWTILVTRPDGQACLVAAGRMWEAHSTPARAPGKDV
;
A
#
# COMPACT_ATOMS: atom_id res chain seq x y z
N MET A 1 -37.43 -8.99 44.30
CA MET A 1 -35.96 -9.01 44.44
C MET A 1 -35.26 -9.83 43.36
N ALA A 2 -35.73 -11.05 43.00
CA ALA A 2 -35.09 -11.86 41.94
C ALA A 2 -35.13 -11.23 40.52
N TYR A 3 -36.23 -10.55 40.16
CA TYR A 3 -36.39 -9.89 38.85
C TYR A 3 -35.42 -8.71 38.66
N THR A 4 -35.19 -7.93 39.71
CA THR A 4 -34.21 -6.83 39.70
C THR A 4 -32.79 -7.36 39.47
N SER A 5 -32.44 -8.52 40.04
CA SER A 5 -31.15 -9.19 39.82
C SER A 5 -30.99 -9.73 38.41
N LEU A 6 -32.06 -10.23 37.77
CA LEU A 6 -32.03 -10.68 36.37
C LEU A 6 -31.82 -9.50 35.41
N LEU A 7 -32.52 -8.39 35.62
CA LEU A 7 -32.43 -7.21 34.76
C LEU A 7 -31.04 -6.57 34.79
N VAL A 8 -30.41 -6.51 35.97
CA VAL A 8 -29.04 -5.98 36.11
C VAL A 8 -28.03 -6.85 35.37
N ARG A 9 -28.15 -8.18 35.44
CA ARG A 9 -27.27 -9.11 34.71
C ARG A 9 -27.42 -8.99 33.20
N ALA A 10 -28.65 -8.85 32.71
CA ALA A 10 -28.93 -8.65 31.29
C ALA A 10 -28.34 -7.32 30.76
N ALA A 11 -28.46 -6.24 31.55
CA ALA A 11 -27.90 -4.94 31.19
C ALA A 11 -26.36 -4.96 31.13
N VAL A 12 -25.70 -5.61 32.10
CA VAL A 12 -24.23 -5.74 32.11
C VAL A 12 -23.74 -6.56 30.91
N ALA A 13 -24.41 -7.67 30.59
CA ALA A 13 -24.07 -8.48 29.42
C ALA A 13 -24.23 -7.72 28.09
N LEU A 14 -25.28 -6.90 27.98
CA LEU A 14 -25.52 -6.07 26.79
C LEU A 14 -24.46 -4.97 26.62
N CYS A 15 -24.01 -4.35 27.72
CA CYS A 15 -22.94 -3.36 27.70
C CYS A 15 -21.58 -3.95 27.28
N LEU A 16 -21.26 -5.19 27.69
CA LEU A 16 -20.01 -5.84 27.29
C LEU A 16 -19.99 -6.22 25.81
N ALA A 17 -21.15 -6.56 25.23
CA ALA A 17 -21.25 -6.91 23.80
C ALA A 17 -21.06 -5.71 22.86
N ALA A 18 -21.34 -4.48 23.32
CA ALA A 18 -21.21 -3.26 22.51
C ALA A 18 -19.78 -2.70 22.45
N ALA A 19 -18.86 -3.23 23.27
CA ALA A 19 -17.50 -2.70 23.43
C ALA A 19 -16.44 -3.45 22.62
N THR A 20 -16.81 -4.28 21.63
CA THR A 20 -15.81 -4.89 20.74
C THR A 20 -15.17 -3.79 19.89
N PRO A 21 -13.88 -3.45 20.09
CA PRO A 21 -13.22 -2.55 19.16
C PRO A 21 -13.30 -3.21 17.78
N GLY A 22 -13.82 -2.47 16.80
CA GLY A 22 -13.76 -2.92 15.41
C GLY A 22 -12.31 -3.18 15.08
N ALA A 23 -11.95 -4.43 14.79
CA ALA A 23 -10.66 -4.74 14.23
C ALA A 23 -10.64 -4.15 12.82
N GLU A 24 -10.24 -2.88 12.70
CA GLU A 24 -9.89 -2.31 11.42
C GLU A 24 -8.78 -3.19 10.86
N ALA A 25 -9.10 -3.94 9.81
CA ALA A 25 -8.12 -4.68 9.04
C ALA A 25 -7.23 -3.65 8.36
N GLN A 26 -6.27 -3.12 9.10
CA GLN A 26 -5.23 -2.28 8.57
C GLN A 26 -4.46 -3.19 7.63
N THR A 27 -4.72 -3.05 6.33
CA THR A 27 -4.00 -3.74 5.28
C THR A 27 -2.53 -3.48 5.54
N ARG A 28 -1.85 -4.42 6.22
CA ARG A 28 -0.40 -4.37 6.36
C ARG A 28 0.10 -4.58 4.95
N ASN A 29 0.47 -3.48 4.31
CA ASN A 29 1.17 -3.51 3.04
C ASN A 29 2.26 -4.57 3.16
N ALA A 30 2.26 -5.54 2.25
CA ALA A 30 3.23 -6.61 2.27
C ALA A 30 4.61 -5.97 2.06
N CYS A 31 5.46 -6.04 3.09
CA CYS A 31 6.81 -5.49 3.06
C CYS A 31 7.83 -6.63 3.05
N ALA A 32 8.92 -6.45 2.33
CA ALA A 32 10.08 -7.33 2.34
C ALA A 32 11.34 -6.53 1.96
N GLU A 33 12.50 -7.19 2.01
CA GLU A 33 13.73 -6.63 1.43
C GLU A 33 13.50 -6.22 -0.02
N ARG A 34 13.89 -4.99 -0.38
CA ARG A 34 13.60 -4.43 -1.70
C ARG A 34 14.06 -5.35 -2.83
N THR A 35 15.26 -5.92 -2.73
CA THR A 35 15.81 -6.81 -3.76
C THR A 35 14.90 -8.00 -4.02
N GLN A 36 14.33 -8.61 -2.98
CA GLN A 36 13.43 -9.77 -3.13
C GLN A 36 12.11 -9.36 -3.80
N VAL A 37 11.59 -8.17 -3.48
CA VAL A 37 10.37 -7.66 -4.11
C VAL A 37 10.62 -7.41 -5.60
N VAL A 38 11.71 -6.70 -5.93
CA VAL A 38 12.06 -6.34 -7.30
C VAL A 38 12.35 -7.57 -8.16
N GLU A 39 13.08 -8.55 -7.63
CA GLU A 39 13.35 -9.82 -8.30
C GLU A 39 12.04 -10.55 -8.60
N ARG A 40 11.14 -10.66 -7.62
CA ARG A 40 9.82 -11.27 -7.84
C ARG A 40 8.98 -10.51 -8.87
N LEU A 41 9.02 -9.17 -8.88
CA LEU A 41 8.30 -8.36 -9.88
C LEU A 41 8.81 -8.64 -11.29
N ALA A 42 10.14 -8.69 -11.45
CA ALA A 42 10.78 -9.01 -12.72
C ALA A 42 10.45 -10.44 -13.19
N GLU A 43 10.64 -11.44 -12.33
CA GLU A 43 10.49 -12.85 -12.69
C GLU A 43 9.03 -13.26 -12.94
N LYS A 44 8.10 -12.77 -12.11
CA LYS A 44 6.72 -13.25 -12.14
C LYS A 44 5.81 -12.42 -13.04
N TYR A 45 6.07 -11.12 -13.15
CA TYR A 45 5.19 -10.18 -13.84
C TYR A 45 5.87 -9.53 -15.06
N GLY A 46 7.19 -9.69 -15.20
CA GLY A 46 7.97 -9.01 -16.23
C GLY A 46 8.02 -7.50 -16.01
N GLU A 47 7.79 -7.05 -14.78
CA GLU A 47 7.76 -5.63 -14.45
C GLU A 47 9.18 -5.10 -14.23
N THR A 48 9.48 -3.95 -14.84
CA THR A 48 10.73 -3.22 -14.66
C THR A 48 10.44 -1.81 -14.18
N LEU A 49 11.44 -1.16 -13.58
CA LEU A 49 11.30 0.17 -12.99
C LEU A 49 11.04 1.22 -14.09
N GLN A 50 9.91 1.92 -13.98
CA GLN A 50 9.47 2.94 -14.93
C GLN A 50 9.74 4.35 -14.42
N SER A 51 9.54 4.58 -13.11
CA SER A 51 9.81 5.88 -12.49
C SER A 51 10.07 5.73 -10.99
N MET A 52 10.74 6.74 -10.42
CA MET A 52 10.94 6.83 -8.98
C MET A 52 10.98 8.29 -8.53
N GLY A 53 10.77 8.50 -7.24
CA GLY A 53 10.93 9.81 -6.61
C GLY A 53 11.09 9.71 -5.09
N LEU A 54 11.65 10.76 -4.49
CA LEU A 54 11.68 10.87 -3.04
C LEU A 54 10.26 11.09 -2.51
N HIS A 55 9.89 10.27 -1.54
CA HIS A 55 8.72 10.41 -0.70
C HIS A 55 9.13 11.03 0.65
N GLN A 56 8.17 11.26 1.52
CA GLN A 56 8.42 11.71 2.89
C GLN A 56 9.36 10.76 3.64
N SER A 57 10.07 11.29 4.65
CA SER A 57 10.96 10.52 5.53
C SER A 57 12.10 9.77 4.80
N ASN A 58 12.62 10.36 3.71
CA ASN A 58 13.68 9.77 2.88
C ASN A 58 13.33 8.40 2.28
N ALA A 59 12.04 8.06 2.22
CA ALA A 59 11.61 6.89 1.48
C ALA A 59 11.62 7.19 -0.02
N VAL A 60 11.69 6.16 -0.84
CA VAL A 60 11.62 6.25 -2.30
C VAL A 60 10.31 5.61 -2.75
N MET A 61 9.49 6.34 -3.48
CA MET A 61 8.35 5.76 -4.20
C MET A 61 8.84 5.29 -5.57
N GLU A 62 8.46 4.09 -5.94
CA GLU A 62 8.93 3.42 -7.16
C GLU A 62 7.73 2.84 -7.90
N ILE A 63 7.66 3.06 -9.21
CA ILE A 63 6.63 2.48 -10.08
C ILE A 63 7.31 1.47 -11.00
N TYR A 64 6.86 0.22 -10.91
CA TYR A 64 7.26 -0.89 -11.76
C TYR A 64 6.12 -1.24 -12.70
N ALA A 65 6.44 -1.56 -13.95
CA ALA A 65 5.44 -2.00 -14.91
C ALA A 65 6.01 -2.86 -16.03
N SER A 66 5.13 -3.59 -16.69
CA SER A 66 5.42 -4.41 -17.86
C SER A 66 4.45 -4.03 -18.97
N GLU A 67 4.96 -3.48 -20.07
CA GLU A 67 4.13 -3.25 -21.26
C GLU A 67 3.68 -4.59 -21.89
N ALA A 68 4.52 -5.62 -21.80
CA ALA A 68 4.23 -6.93 -22.38
C ALA A 68 3.06 -7.63 -21.68
N THR A 69 2.96 -7.55 -20.35
CA THR A 69 1.88 -8.19 -19.58
C THR A 69 0.77 -7.22 -19.15
N GLY A 70 1.01 -5.91 -19.34
CA GLY A 70 0.15 -4.83 -18.88
C GLY A 70 0.08 -4.69 -17.36
N THR A 71 0.94 -5.36 -16.60
CA THR A 71 0.94 -5.33 -15.13
C THR A 71 1.71 -4.13 -14.60
N TRP A 72 1.35 -3.66 -13.41
CA TRP A 72 2.07 -2.60 -12.71
C TRP A 72 1.99 -2.75 -11.19
N THR A 73 3.02 -2.28 -10.51
CA THR A 73 3.16 -2.26 -9.05
C THR A 73 3.79 -0.96 -8.58
N ILE A 74 3.29 -0.40 -7.48
CA ILE A 74 3.90 0.73 -6.79
C ILE A 74 4.46 0.25 -5.45
N LEU A 75 5.73 0.57 -5.20
CA LEU A 75 6.43 0.30 -3.95
C LEU A 75 6.78 1.61 -3.24
N VAL A 76 6.86 1.55 -1.91
CA VAL A 76 7.58 2.55 -1.10
C VAL A 76 8.72 1.85 -0.39
N THR A 77 9.94 2.26 -0.71
CA THR A 77 11.19 1.76 -0.12
C THR A 77 11.68 2.70 0.96
N ARG A 78 11.85 2.20 2.17
CA ARG A 78 12.37 2.96 3.31
C ARG A 78 13.91 2.94 3.33
N PRO A 79 14.55 3.88 4.05
CA PRO A 79 16.02 3.90 4.20
C PRO A 79 16.63 2.63 4.80
N ASP A 80 15.83 1.84 5.52
CA ASP A 80 16.24 0.55 6.09
C ASP A 80 16.27 -0.60 5.06
N GLY A 81 15.98 -0.32 3.78
CA GLY A 81 16.02 -1.30 2.69
C GLY A 81 14.71 -2.05 2.46
N GLN A 82 13.70 -1.88 3.33
CA GLN A 82 12.41 -2.53 3.13
C GLN A 82 11.55 -1.79 2.11
N ALA A 83 11.03 -2.54 1.13
CA ALA A 83 10.02 -2.08 0.19
C ALA A 83 8.66 -2.65 0.58
N CYS A 84 7.66 -1.78 0.65
CA CYS A 84 6.28 -2.13 0.93
C CYS A 84 5.42 -1.91 -0.32
N LEU A 85 4.63 -2.91 -0.70
CA LEU A 85 3.67 -2.77 -1.80
C LEU A 85 2.52 -1.86 -1.37
N VAL A 86 2.30 -0.77 -2.10
CA VAL A 86 1.23 0.19 -1.80
C VAL A 86 0.06 0.11 -2.78
N ALA A 87 0.30 -0.31 -4.02
CA ALA A 87 -0.73 -0.57 -5.02
C ALA A 87 -0.19 -1.54 -6.09
N ALA A 88 -1.08 -2.28 -6.74
CA ALA A 88 -0.76 -3.10 -7.90
C ALA A 88 -2.00 -3.26 -8.79
N GLY A 89 -1.80 -3.54 -10.08
CA GLY A 89 -2.90 -3.65 -11.02
C GLY A 89 -2.49 -4.17 -12.41
N ARG A 90 -3.37 -3.91 -13.37
CA ARG A 90 -3.22 -4.27 -14.79
C ARG A 90 -3.59 -3.08 -15.66
N MET A 91 -3.50 -3.25 -16.98
CA MET A 91 -3.74 -2.22 -17.99
C MET A 91 -2.81 -1.01 -17.80
N TRP A 92 -1.51 -1.30 -17.69
CA TRP A 92 -0.48 -0.26 -17.69
C TRP A 92 -0.47 0.51 -19.02
N GLU A 93 -0.41 1.83 -18.93
CA GLU A 93 -0.19 2.74 -20.05
C GLU A 93 0.95 3.71 -19.70
N ALA A 94 1.99 3.73 -20.53
CA ALA A 94 3.06 4.70 -20.38
C ALA A 94 2.62 6.04 -20.98
N HIS A 95 2.56 7.08 -20.15
CA HIS A 95 2.37 8.46 -20.61
C HIS A 95 3.69 9.22 -20.52
N SER A 96 4.30 9.53 -21.67
CA SER A 96 5.37 10.52 -21.74
C SER A 96 4.78 11.86 -22.21
N THR A 97 4.78 12.87 -21.34
CA THR A 97 4.65 14.25 -21.81
C THR A 97 6.04 14.72 -22.20
N PRO A 98 6.27 15.21 -23.43
CA PRO A 98 7.55 15.80 -23.79
C PRO A 98 7.92 16.87 -22.77
N ALA A 99 9.16 16.83 -22.27
CA ALA A 99 9.68 17.89 -21.43
C ALA A 99 9.48 19.21 -22.17
N ARG A 100 8.76 20.15 -21.57
CA ARG A 100 8.70 21.50 -22.10
C ARG A 100 10.14 21.99 -22.18
N ALA A 101 10.60 22.39 -23.37
CA ALA A 101 11.90 23.01 -23.51
C ALA A 101 12.02 24.08 -22.40
N PRO A 102 13.17 24.20 -21.71
CA PRO A 102 13.36 25.23 -20.72
C PRO A 102 12.88 26.55 -21.32
N GLY A 103 11.89 27.18 -20.69
CA GLY A 103 11.48 28.50 -21.09
C GLY A 103 12.73 29.37 -21.01
N LYS A 104 13.26 29.77 -22.15
CA LYS A 104 14.01 31.02 -22.19
C LYS A 104 13.00 32.11 -21.80
N ASP A 105 13.48 33.10 -21.05
CA ASP A 105 12.79 34.33 -20.66
C ASP A 105 12.06 34.17 -19.31
N VAL A 106 12.37 34.92 -18.24
CA VAL A 106 12.81 36.34 -18.08
C VAL A 106 13.69 36.52 -16.84
#